data_AF-A0A4R5FB16-F1
#
_entry.id   AF-A0A4R5FB16-F1
#
_cell.length_a   1.000
_cell.length_b   1.000
_cell.length_c   1.000
_cell.angle_alpha   90.00
_cell.angle_beta   90.00
_cell.angle_gamma   90.00
#
_symmetry.space_group_name_H-M   'P 1'
#
loop_
_entity.id
_entity.type
_entity.pdbx_description
1 polymer ?
#
loop_
_entity_poly.entity_id
_entity_poly.type
_entity_poly.pdbx_seq_one_letter_code
_entity_poly.pdbx_strand_id
1 'polypeptide(L)'
;LAVAGPIDDDRYRLTNAPWAGSVRELGIPYARLLNDFEALAVSLPHLEGDDLVHLGGPMLGHGVKAVLGPGTGLGVGGLVPSEDGWTPIPGEGGHVTVPVVERREFEVVRALQSQGLPHVVAEHVLSGPGLVRLHRALAQVNGVAAPELTASDIVAGLDDALCAETVEVFCGLLGNFAGNVALTLGARGGVYLGGGVLPRMVERVCAGGFRTRFTANPDMANYLSGIGTALIVAPQPALTGAAAWLSQCARREPAG
;
A
#
# COMPACT_ATOMS: atom_id res chain seq x y z
N LEU A 1 0.84 15.17 -13.96
CA LEU A 1 0.66 13.78 -14.44
C LEU A 1 1.10 12.87 -13.31
N ALA A 2 0.22 11.97 -12.86
CA ALA A 2 0.61 10.88 -11.99
C ALA A 2 1.00 9.68 -12.86
N VAL A 3 2.17 9.08 -12.62
CA VAL A 3 2.67 7.95 -13.41
C VAL A 3 3.08 6.78 -12.51
N ALA A 4 2.71 5.57 -12.93
CA ALA A 4 3.12 4.34 -12.25
C ALA A 4 4.52 3.93 -12.72
N GLY A 5 5.53 4.39 -11.97
CA GLY A 5 6.94 4.12 -12.23
C GLY A 5 7.86 5.19 -11.65
N PRO A 6 9.18 5.00 -11.83
CA PRO A 6 10.18 5.95 -11.34
C PRO A 6 10.11 7.26 -12.15
N ILE A 7 10.34 8.36 -11.44
CA ILE A 7 10.47 9.70 -12.00
C ILE A 7 11.86 10.23 -11.65
N ASP A 8 12.51 10.80 -12.64
CA ASP A 8 13.78 11.48 -12.48
C ASP A 8 13.65 12.87 -13.10
N ASP A 9 13.46 13.87 -12.24
CA ASP A 9 13.16 15.26 -12.61
C ASP A 9 11.98 15.39 -13.61
N ASP A 10 12.28 15.69 -14.87
CA ASP A 10 11.29 15.85 -15.92
C ASP A 10 11.00 14.57 -16.70
N ARG A 11 11.69 13.46 -16.39
CA ARG A 11 11.59 12.20 -17.12
C ARG A 11 10.71 11.19 -16.41
N TYR A 12 9.98 10.42 -17.20
CA TYR A 12 9.17 9.31 -16.72
C TYR A 12 9.43 8.03 -17.51
N ARG A 13 9.23 6.88 -16.86
CA ARG A 13 9.14 5.57 -17.49
C ARG A 13 8.02 4.78 -16.82
N LEU A 14 7.06 4.31 -17.59
CA LEU A 14 5.97 3.49 -17.07
C LEU A 14 6.48 2.07 -16.78
N THR A 15 6.18 1.54 -15.59
CA THR A 15 6.61 0.18 -15.19
C THR A 15 5.98 -0.90 -16.08
N ASN A 16 4.73 -0.70 -16.51
CA ASN A 16 3.92 -1.69 -17.23
C ASN A 16 3.64 -1.32 -18.69
N ALA A 17 4.32 -0.32 -19.25
CA ALA A 17 4.15 0.09 -20.63
C ALA A 17 5.49 0.57 -21.21
N PRO A 18 5.74 0.43 -22.53
CA PRO A 18 6.99 0.86 -23.17
C PRO A 18 7.12 2.39 -23.30
N TRP A 19 6.27 3.14 -22.60
CA TRP A 19 6.22 4.60 -22.66
C TRP A 19 7.24 5.21 -21.70
N ALA A 20 8.13 6.01 -22.26
CA ALA A 20 9.07 6.84 -21.53
C ALA A 20 9.31 8.12 -22.32
N GLY A 21 9.68 9.19 -21.63
CA GLY A 21 9.90 10.49 -22.25
C GLY A 21 10.21 11.57 -21.24
N SER A 22 10.25 12.81 -21.71
CA SER A 22 10.29 14.00 -20.86
C SER A 22 8.95 14.73 -20.88
N VAL A 23 8.53 15.25 -19.74
CA VAL A 23 7.33 16.09 -19.64
C VAL A 23 7.47 17.37 -20.49
N ARG A 24 8.69 17.83 -20.77
CA ARG A 24 8.97 18.99 -21.64
C ARG A 24 8.61 18.72 -23.09
N GLU A 25 8.72 17.47 -23.53
CA GLU A 25 8.39 17.04 -24.90
C GLU A 25 6.88 17.09 -25.18
N LEU A 26 6.05 17.19 -24.12
CA LEU A 26 4.60 17.26 -24.24
C LEU A 26 4.09 18.64 -24.68
N GLY A 27 4.92 19.68 -24.66
CA GLY A 27 4.53 21.04 -25.05
C GLY A 27 3.49 21.68 -24.11
N ILE A 28 3.31 21.14 -22.90
CA ILE A 28 2.38 21.66 -21.90
C ILE A 28 3.13 22.71 -21.05
N PRO A 29 2.67 23.98 -21.00
CA PRO A 29 3.39 25.05 -20.29
C PRO A 29 3.62 24.78 -18.80
N TYR A 30 2.63 24.18 -18.15
CA TYR A 30 2.67 23.82 -16.73
C TYR A 30 2.40 22.34 -16.56
N ALA A 31 3.47 21.57 -16.47
CA ALA A 31 3.40 20.14 -16.18
C ALA A 31 4.30 19.80 -15.00
N ARG A 32 3.79 18.91 -14.15
CA ARG A 32 4.52 18.29 -13.05
C ARG A 32 4.32 16.79 -13.13
N LEU A 33 5.37 16.03 -12.87
CA LEU A 33 5.31 14.59 -12.71
C LEU A 33 5.17 14.27 -11.22
N LEU A 34 4.35 13.27 -10.91
CA LEU A 34 4.27 12.63 -9.60
C LEU A 34 4.22 11.13 -9.82
N ASN A 35 4.84 10.39 -8.90
CA ASN A 35 4.61 8.97 -8.83
C ASN A 35 3.14 8.72 -8.43
N ASP A 36 2.57 7.60 -8.83
CA ASP A 36 1.17 7.26 -8.55
C ASP A 36 0.87 7.17 -7.04
N PHE A 37 1.80 6.67 -6.24
CA PHE A 37 1.67 6.64 -4.78
C PHE A 37 1.95 7.98 -4.11
N GLU A 38 2.79 8.84 -4.71
CA GLU A 38 2.89 10.24 -4.26
C GLU A 38 1.58 10.98 -4.51
N ALA A 39 1.00 10.83 -5.70
CA ALA A 39 -0.29 11.43 -6.02
C ALA A 39 -1.39 10.88 -5.09
N LEU A 40 -1.39 9.57 -4.82
CA LEU A 40 -2.29 8.99 -3.84
C LEU A 40 -2.05 9.54 -2.42
N ALA A 41 -0.80 9.72 -2.00
CA ALA A 41 -0.47 10.33 -0.71
C ALA A 41 -0.99 11.77 -0.61
N VAL A 42 -0.83 12.58 -1.66
CA VAL A 42 -1.34 13.97 -1.68
C VAL A 42 -2.88 14.01 -1.63
N SER A 43 -3.57 12.94 -2.05
CA SER A 43 -5.03 12.89 -1.97
C SER A 43 -5.57 12.75 -0.54
N LEU A 44 -4.80 12.18 0.39
CA LEU A 44 -5.28 11.75 1.72
C LEU A 44 -5.97 12.84 2.56
N PRO A 45 -5.52 14.12 2.57
CA PRO A 45 -6.20 15.20 3.28
C PRO A 45 -7.55 15.60 2.68
N HIS A 46 -7.87 15.12 1.48
CA HIS A 46 -9.08 15.46 0.73
C HIS A 46 -10.10 14.31 0.68
N LEU A 47 -9.79 13.17 1.30
CA LEU A 47 -10.67 12.02 1.37
C LEU A 47 -11.49 12.08 2.66
N GLU A 48 -12.81 12.07 2.54
CA GLU A 48 -13.73 12.21 3.67
C GLU A 48 -14.97 11.32 3.49
N GLY A 49 -15.68 11.05 4.59
CA GLY A 49 -16.96 10.33 4.56
C GLY A 49 -16.89 9.01 3.78
N ASP A 50 -17.68 8.92 2.72
CA ASP A 50 -17.86 7.72 1.89
C ASP A 50 -16.63 7.36 1.04
N ASP A 51 -15.60 8.21 1.00
CA ASP A 51 -14.32 7.89 0.35
C ASP A 51 -13.51 6.84 1.11
N LEU A 52 -13.86 6.58 2.39
CA LEU A 52 -13.06 5.81 3.32
C LEU A 52 -13.89 4.77 4.09
N VAL A 53 -13.36 3.57 4.22
CA VAL A 53 -13.85 2.55 5.17
C VAL A 53 -12.90 2.47 6.35
N HIS A 54 -13.41 2.71 7.56
CA HIS A 54 -12.58 2.67 8.78
C HIS A 54 -12.17 1.23 9.12
N LEU A 55 -10.88 1.02 9.41
CA LEU A 55 -10.29 -0.29 9.73
C LEU A 55 -9.86 -0.41 11.19
N GLY A 56 -10.32 0.50 12.06
CA GLY A 56 -10.01 0.52 13.48
C GLY A 56 -9.07 1.66 13.91
N GLY A 57 -8.90 1.80 15.22
CA GLY A 57 -8.19 2.92 15.84
C GLY A 57 -9.04 4.18 15.99
N PRO A 58 -8.45 5.31 16.43
CA PRO A 58 -9.16 6.58 16.49
C PRO A 58 -9.51 7.09 15.08
N MET A 59 -10.23 8.22 15.04
CA MET A 59 -10.43 8.95 13.80
C MET A 59 -9.09 9.39 13.20
N LEU A 60 -9.04 9.46 11.87
CA LEU A 60 -7.89 9.97 11.14
C LEU A 60 -7.67 11.44 11.52
N GLY A 61 -6.40 11.81 11.74
CA GLY A 61 -6.04 13.09 12.34
C GLY A 61 -5.20 13.98 11.43
N HIS A 62 -4.79 15.12 11.97
CA HIS A 62 -3.73 15.93 11.39
C HIS A 62 -2.35 15.37 11.76
N GLY A 63 -1.36 15.52 10.89
CA GLY A 63 0.02 15.03 11.09
C GLY A 63 0.52 14.24 9.89
N VAL A 64 1.67 13.59 10.05
CA VAL A 64 2.24 12.73 9.02
C VAL A 64 1.26 11.60 8.69
N LYS A 65 1.00 11.38 7.40
CA LYS A 65 0.14 10.31 6.91
C LYS A 65 0.97 9.31 6.12
N ALA A 66 0.58 8.05 6.17
CA ALA A 66 1.14 7.00 5.33
C ALA A 66 0.06 6.41 4.44
N VAL A 67 0.43 6.02 3.23
CA VAL A 67 -0.40 5.20 2.36
C VAL A 67 0.37 3.98 1.87
N LEU A 68 -0.28 2.84 1.85
CA LEU A 68 0.24 1.62 1.24
C LEU A 68 -0.86 0.91 0.46
N GLY A 69 -0.53 0.24 -0.63
CA GLY A 69 -1.58 -0.31 -1.50
C GLY A 69 -1.13 -1.53 -2.30
N PRO A 70 -1.59 -2.72 -1.92
CA PRO A 70 -1.44 -3.93 -2.74
C PRO A 70 -2.18 -3.80 -4.07
N GLY A 71 -1.45 -3.95 -5.17
CA GLY A 71 -1.93 -3.89 -6.55
C GLY A 71 -1.21 -4.93 -7.41
N THR A 72 -0.73 -4.53 -8.58
CA THR A 72 0.22 -5.35 -9.36
C THR A 72 1.55 -5.51 -8.62
N GLY A 73 1.96 -4.49 -7.87
CA GLY A 73 3.04 -4.50 -6.89
C GLY A 73 2.56 -4.05 -5.50
N LEU A 74 3.45 -3.46 -4.71
CA LEU A 74 3.15 -2.83 -3.42
C LEU A 74 3.70 -1.42 -3.37
N GLY A 75 2.85 -0.42 -3.59
CA GLY A 75 3.26 0.95 -3.41
C GLY A 75 3.17 1.39 -1.96
N VAL A 76 4.07 2.30 -1.57
CA VAL A 76 4.13 2.91 -0.24
C VAL A 76 4.50 4.38 -0.41
N GLY A 77 3.76 5.26 0.24
CA GLY A 77 4.00 6.71 0.21
C GLY A 77 3.79 7.34 1.58
N GLY A 78 4.49 8.45 1.82
CA GLY A 78 4.29 9.31 2.99
C GLY A 78 3.76 10.67 2.60
N LEU A 79 3.11 11.36 3.53
CA LEU A 79 2.71 12.77 3.37
C LEU A 79 3.01 13.50 4.67
N VAL A 80 3.86 14.53 4.61
CA VAL A 80 4.17 15.36 5.77
C VAL A 80 3.51 16.74 5.64
N PRO A 81 2.93 17.28 6.73
CA PRO A 81 2.49 18.66 6.72
C PRO A 81 3.71 19.59 6.64
N SER A 82 3.57 20.68 5.89
CA SER A 82 4.55 21.76 5.71
C SER A 82 3.85 23.12 5.83
N GLU A 83 4.61 24.21 5.97
CA GLU A 83 4.05 25.56 6.04
C GLU A 83 3.14 25.88 4.84
N ASP A 84 3.54 25.44 3.65
CA ASP A 84 2.85 25.67 2.39
C ASP A 84 1.93 24.51 1.96
N GLY A 85 1.38 23.76 2.91
CA GLY A 85 0.46 22.63 2.65
C GLY A 85 1.09 21.27 2.94
N TRP A 86 1.13 20.36 1.97
CA TRP A 86 1.56 18.98 2.17
C TRP A 86 2.74 18.62 1.27
N THR A 87 3.72 17.88 1.76
CA THR A 87 4.84 17.39 0.97
C THR A 87 4.82 15.86 0.92
N PRO A 88 4.68 15.24 -0.27
CA PRO A 88 4.80 13.80 -0.40
C PRO A 88 6.23 13.35 -0.14
N ILE A 89 6.38 12.16 0.43
CA ILE A 89 7.66 11.48 0.59
C ILE A 89 7.69 10.35 -0.46
N PRO A 90 8.55 10.44 -1.49
CA PRO A 90 8.77 9.33 -2.42
C PRO A 90 9.40 8.14 -1.71
N GLY A 91 9.18 6.95 -2.24
CA GLY A 91 9.94 5.78 -1.79
C GLY A 91 9.51 4.48 -2.45
N GLU A 92 10.35 3.47 -2.26
CA GLU A 92 10.18 2.10 -2.76
C GLU A 92 9.88 1.16 -1.59
N GLY A 93 9.02 1.60 -0.66
CA GLY A 93 8.78 0.92 0.61
C GLY A 93 8.24 -0.51 0.45
N GLY A 94 7.66 -0.86 -0.69
CA GLY A 94 7.21 -2.23 -0.97
C GLY A 94 8.35 -3.24 -1.16
N HIS A 95 9.57 -2.77 -1.43
CA HIS A 95 10.74 -3.60 -1.65
C HIS A 95 11.59 -3.83 -0.39
N VAL A 96 11.14 -3.37 0.79
CA VAL A 96 11.78 -3.73 2.06
C VAL A 96 11.48 -5.19 2.42
N THR A 97 12.29 -5.78 3.29
CA THR A 97 12.10 -7.15 3.78
C THR A 97 10.71 -7.33 4.40
N VAL A 98 10.04 -8.44 4.09
CA VAL A 98 8.73 -8.76 4.68
C VAL A 98 8.82 -8.91 6.21
N PRO A 99 7.95 -8.24 7.00
CA PRO A 99 7.96 -8.35 8.45
C PRO A 99 7.16 -9.57 8.93
N VAL A 100 7.87 -10.69 9.04
CA VAL A 100 7.35 -11.94 9.62
C VAL A 100 7.54 -11.97 11.14
N VAL A 101 6.55 -12.50 11.83
CA VAL A 101 6.42 -12.55 13.29
C VAL A 101 5.82 -13.89 13.74
N GLU A 102 4.85 -14.45 13.01
CA GLU A 102 4.24 -15.73 13.36
C GLU A 102 4.98 -16.91 12.75
N ARG A 103 4.93 -18.06 13.43
CA ARG A 103 5.48 -19.33 12.95
C ARG A 103 5.04 -19.62 11.50
N ARG A 104 3.75 -19.39 11.21
CA ARG A 104 3.18 -19.67 9.90
C ARG A 104 3.80 -18.81 8.81
N GLU A 105 4.01 -17.52 9.10
CA GLU A 105 4.67 -16.57 8.20
C GLU A 105 6.14 -16.99 7.93
N PHE A 106 6.86 -17.49 8.95
CA PHE A 106 8.21 -18.05 8.77
C PHE A 106 8.23 -19.29 7.87
N GLU A 107 7.26 -20.20 8.03
CA GLU A 107 7.13 -21.40 7.19
C GLU A 107 6.88 -21.03 5.73
N VAL A 108 6.02 -20.04 5.49
CA VAL A 108 5.78 -19.47 4.16
C VAL A 108 7.07 -18.90 3.56
N VAL A 109 7.80 -18.05 4.29
CA VAL A 109 9.06 -17.47 3.79
C VAL A 109 10.07 -18.56 3.44
N ARG A 110 10.21 -19.61 4.25
CA ARG A 110 11.08 -20.75 3.92
C ARG A 110 10.64 -21.47 2.65
N ALA A 111 9.33 -21.68 2.47
CA ALA A 111 8.81 -22.27 1.24
C ALA A 111 9.17 -21.40 0.02
N LEU A 112 8.96 -20.08 0.10
CA LEU A 112 9.33 -19.14 -0.97
C LEU A 112 10.83 -19.13 -1.28
N GLN A 113 11.67 -19.21 -0.25
CA GLN A 113 13.13 -19.32 -0.41
C GLN A 113 13.52 -20.61 -1.14
N SER A 114 12.88 -21.74 -0.81
CA SER A 114 13.09 -23.01 -1.51
C SER A 114 12.67 -22.98 -2.99
N GLN A 115 11.78 -22.06 -3.36
CA GLN A 115 11.31 -21.83 -4.72
C GLN A 115 12.18 -20.82 -5.51
N GLY A 116 13.33 -20.40 -4.95
CA GLY A 116 14.28 -19.53 -5.64
C GLY A 116 14.12 -18.03 -5.35
N LEU A 117 13.38 -17.65 -4.30
CA LEU A 117 13.35 -16.27 -3.79
C LEU A 117 14.27 -16.13 -2.56
N PRO A 118 15.60 -15.98 -2.72
CA PRO A 118 16.54 -15.96 -1.59
C PRO A 118 16.23 -14.85 -0.59
N HIS A 119 15.77 -13.69 -1.09
CA HIS A 119 15.28 -12.59 -0.30
C HIS A 119 13.79 -12.33 -0.58
N VAL A 120 12.97 -12.37 0.46
CA VAL A 120 11.53 -12.11 0.37
C VAL A 120 11.25 -10.68 0.83
N VAL A 121 10.82 -9.83 -0.09
CA VAL A 121 10.38 -8.46 0.20
C VAL A 121 8.86 -8.41 0.40
N ALA A 122 8.35 -7.33 0.98
CA ALA A 122 6.94 -7.17 1.28
C ALA A 122 6.06 -7.34 0.03
N GLU A 123 6.43 -6.76 -1.11
CA GLU A 123 5.71 -6.91 -2.39
C GLU A 123 5.54 -8.37 -2.84
N HIS A 124 6.49 -9.25 -2.53
CA HIS A 124 6.40 -10.66 -2.91
C HIS A 124 5.20 -11.36 -2.29
N VAL A 125 4.61 -10.83 -1.22
CA VAL A 125 3.47 -11.43 -0.54
C VAL A 125 2.28 -10.47 -0.37
N LEU A 126 2.52 -9.16 -0.37
CA LEU A 126 1.51 -8.10 -0.23
C LEU A 126 1.18 -7.42 -1.57
N SER A 127 0.84 -8.23 -2.57
CA SER A 127 0.38 -7.77 -3.89
C SER A 127 -0.61 -8.80 -4.47
N GLY A 128 -1.24 -8.49 -5.61
CA GLY A 128 -2.07 -9.45 -6.34
C GLY A 128 -1.30 -10.73 -6.70
N PRO A 129 -0.13 -10.63 -7.37
CA PRO A 129 0.76 -11.78 -7.55
C PRO A 129 1.24 -12.39 -6.23
N GLY A 130 1.41 -11.55 -5.20
CA GLY A 130 1.76 -11.98 -3.85
C GLY A 130 0.74 -12.91 -3.19
N LEU A 131 -0.57 -12.66 -3.37
CA LEU A 131 -1.63 -13.55 -2.90
C LEU A 131 -1.55 -14.95 -3.53
N VAL A 132 -1.35 -15.01 -4.84
CA VAL A 132 -1.17 -16.29 -5.56
C VAL A 132 0.08 -17.01 -5.07
N ARG A 133 1.15 -16.27 -4.84
CA ARG A 133 2.41 -16.80 -4.31
C ARG A 133 2.25 -17.33 -2.87
N LEU A 134 1.53 -16.60 -2.01
CA LEU A 134 1.18 -17.03 -0.65
C LEU A 134 0.36 -18.32 -0.67
N HIS A 135 -0.67 -18.40 -1.51
CA HIS A 135 -1.51 -19.58 -1.66
C HIS A 135 -0.70 -20.84 -2.00
N ARG A 136 0.17 -20.74 -3.02
CA ARG A 136 1.05 -21.85 -3.42
C ARG A 136 2.03 -22.25 -2.31
N ALA A 137 2.60 -21.26 -1.61
CA ALA A 137 3.50 -21.53 -0.49
C ALA A 137 2.79 -22.24 0.67
N LEU A 138 1.59 -21.77 1.03
CA LEU A 138 0.77 -22.40 2.08
C LEU A 138 0.34 -23.82 1.69
N ALA A 139 0.03 -24.06 0.42
CA ALA A 139 -0.26 -25.42 -0.07
C ALA A 139 0.92 -26.36 0.15
N GLN A 140 2.13 -25.91 -0.18
CA GLN A 140 3.37 -26.66 0.05
C GLN A 140 3.59 -26.92 1.54
N VAL A 141 3.40 -25.91 2.39
CA VAL A 141 3.55 -26.06 3.85
C VAL A 141 2.51 -27.04 4.42
N ASN A 142 1.29 -27.03 3.90
CA ASN A 142 0.21 -27.93 4.31
C ASN A 142 0.30 -29.34 3.71
N GLY A 143 1.18 -29.56 2.72
CA GLY A 143 1.25 -30.83 2.00
C GLY A 143 0.00 -31.13 1.17
N VAL A 144 -0.69 -30.09 0.68
CA VAL A 144 -1.89 -30.22 -0.17
C VAL A 144 -1.61 -29.73 -1.58
N ALA A 145 -2.46 -30.13 -2.53
CA ALA A 145 -2.37 -29.62 -3.90
C ALA A 145 -2.80 -28.14 -3.95
N ALA A 146 -2.04 -27.31 -4.67
CA ALA A 146 -2.43 -25.94 -4.99
C ALA A 146 -3.04 -25.91 -6.39
N PRO A 147 -4.36 -25.71 -6.55
CA PRO A 147 -4.92 -25.41 -7.85
C PRO A 147 -4.35 -24.09 -8.39
N GLU A 148 -4.28 -23.99 -9.72
CA GLU A 148 -3.93 -22.74 -10.41
C GLU A 148 -5.09 -21.76 -10.30
N LEU A 149 -4.96 -20.80 -9.38
CA LEU A 149 -5.96 -19.79 -9.07
C LEU A 149 -5.40 -18.38 -9.28
N THR A 150 -6.24 -17.46 -9.74
CA THR A 150 -5.92 -16.03 -9.72
C THR A 150 -6.12 -15.46 -8.32
N ALA A 151 -5.58 -14.25 -8.08
CA ALA A 151 -5.86 -13.52 -6.84
C ALA A 151 -7.36 -13.31 -6.64
N SER A 152 -8.14 -13.08 -7.71
CA SER A 152 -9.58 -12.91 -7.59
C SER A 152 -10.29 -14.21 -7.19
N ASP A 153 -9.82 -15.35 -7.69
CA ASP A 153 -10.39 -16.66 -7.33
C ASP A 153 -10.11 -16.99 -5.87
N ILE A 154 -8.89 -16.72 -5.38
CA ILE A 154 -8.52 -16.93 -3.97
C ILE A 154 -9.40 -16.09 -3.04
N VAL A 155 -9.65 -14.83 -3.41
CA VAL A 155 -10.47 -13.91 -2.61
C VAL A 155 -11.95 -14.27 -2.63
N ALA A 156 -12.44 -14.86 -3.73
CA ALA A 156 -13.81 -15.33 -3.85
C ALA A 156 -14.05 -16.71 -3.23
N GLY A 157 -13.02 -17.58 -3.22
CA GLY A 157 -13.10 -18.98 -2.82
C GLY A 157 -12.97 -19.22 -1.31
N LEU A 158 -13.52 -18.36 -0.46
CA LEU A 158 -13.28 -18.39 0.99
C LEU A 158 -13.88 -19.61 1.71
N ASP A 159 -14.72 -20.40 1.05
CA ASP A 159 -15.21 -21.69 1.57
C ASP A 159 -14.12 -22.79 1.50
N ASP A 160 -13.10 -22.60 0.67
CA ASP A 160 -11.91 -23.45 0.65
C ASP A 160 -10.94 -23.06 1.77
N ALA A 161 -10.46 -24.06 2.52
CA ALA A 161 -9.63 -23.84 3.69
C ALA A 161 -8.28 -23.18 3.35
N LEU A 162 -7.68 -23.50 2.21
CA LEU A 162 -6.39 -22.93 1.79
C LEU A 162 -6.57 -21.48 1.32
N CYS A 163 -7.65 -21.17 0.60
CA CYS A 163 -7.99 -19.82 0.22
C CYS A 163 -8.28 -18.94 1.45
N ALA A 164 -9.08 -19.45 2.39
CA ALA A 164 -9.38 -18.75 3.64
C ALA A 164 -8.11 -18.44 4.45
N GLU A 165 -7.24 -19.44 4.60
CA GLU A 165 -5.95 -19.28 5.28
C GLU A 165 -5.04 -18.28 4.56
N THR A 166 -5.00 -18.32 3.23
CA THR A 166 -4.20 -17.38 2.43
C THR A 166 -4.59 -15.94 2.69
N VAL A 167 -5.89 -15.65 2.69
CA VAL A 167 -6.41 -14.30 2.94
C VAL A 167 -6.15 -13.87 4.39
N GLU A 168 -6.23 -14.79 5.35
CA GLU A 168 -5.92 -14.51 6.75
C GLU A 168 -4.45 -14.14 6.95
N VAL A 169 -3.52 -14.96 6.43
CA VAL A 169 -2.07 -14.69 6.48
C VAL A 169 -1.74 -13.38 5.77
N PHE A 170 -2.36 -13.13 4.61
CA PHE A 170 -2.19 -11.86 3.88
C PHE A 170 -2.61 -10.66 4.73
N CYS A 171 -3.78 -10.70 5.36
CA CYS A 171 -4.27 -9.61 6.21
C CYS A 171 -3.38 -9.39 7.44
N GLY A 172 -2.85 -10.47 8.02
CA GLY A 172 -1.94 -10.38 9.17
C GLY A 172 -0.59 -9.76 8.80
N LEU A 173 0.01 -10.19 7.70
CA LEU A 173 1.24 -9.61 7.16
C LEU A 173 1.05 -8.13 6.78
N LEU A 174 -0.10 -7.78 6.19
CA LEU A 174 -0.44 -6.41 5.87
C LEU A 174 -0.53 -5.54 7.12
N GLY A 175 -1.10 -6.07 8.21
CA GLY A 175 -1.13 -5.41 9.51
C GLY A 175 0.28 -5.14 10.05
N ASN A 176 1.15 -6.16 10.11
CA ASN A 176 2.54 -6.00 10.55
C ASN A 176 3.26 -4.92 9.73
N PHE A 177 3.11 -4.98 8.40
CA PHE A 177 3.77 -4.08 7.47
C PHE A 177 3.28 -2.64 7.62
N ALA A 178 1.97 -2.43 7.67
CA ALA A 178 1.37 -1.12 7.92
C ALA A 178 1.82 -0.54 9.28
N GLY A 179 1.92 -1.37 10.32
CA GLY A 179 2.43 -0.96 11.63
C GLY A 179 3.89 -0.48 11.56
N ASN A 180 4.74 -1.23 10.87
CA ASN A 180 6.15 -0.84 10.65
C ASN A 180 6.27 0.47 9.86
N VAL A 181 5.48 0.67 8.81
CA VAL A 181 5.43 1.94 8.07
C VAL A 181 4.98 3.08 8.98
N ALA A 182 3.98 2.86 9.83
CA ALA A 182 3.48 3.86 10.77
C ALA A 182 4.57 4.31 11.77
N LEU A 183 5.33 3.35 12.31
CA LEU A 183 6.45 3.63 13.21
C LEU A 183 7.58 4.36 12.50
N THR A 184 7.90 3.94 11.27
CA THR A 184 9.02 4.48 10.49
C THR A 184 8.79 5.94 10.11
N LEU A 185 7.57 6.29 9.68
CA LEU A 185 7.23 7.66 9.27
C LEU A 185 6.70 8.52 10.43
N GLY A 186 6.36 7.91 11.56
CA GLY A 186 5.63 8.56 12.63
C GLY A 186 4.23 9.01 12.20
N ALA A 187 3.49 8.14 11.50
CA ALA A 187 2.26 8.43 10.77
C ALA A 187 1.02 8.69 11.66
N ARG A 188 1.12 9.64 12.59
CA ARG A 188 0.07 9.99 13.55
C ARG A 188 -1.18 10.62 12.93
N GLY A 189 -1.06 11.13 11.70
CA GLY A 189 -2.18 11.60 10.89
C GLY A 189 -3.01 10.46 10.29
N GLY A 190 -2.57 9.21 10.44
CA GLY A 190 -3.29 8.02 10.01
C GLY A 190 -2.53 7.20 8.96
N VAL A 191 -2.91 5.93 8.87
CA VAL A 191 -2.43 5.00 7.85
C VAL A 191 -3.58 4.62 6.94
N TYR A 192 -3.39 4.84 5.65
CA TYR A 192 -4.40 4.63 4.63
C TYR A 192 -3.99 3.43 3.77
N LEU A 193 -4.93 2.54 3.54
CA LEU A 193 -4.76 1.42 2.63
C LEU A 193 -5.40 1.78 1.30
N GLY A 194 -4.70 1.57 0.20
CA GLY A 194 -5.21 1.74 -1.16
C GLY A 194 -4.96 0.50 -2.01
N GLY A 195 -4.82 0.72 -3.32
CA GLY A 195 -4.54 -0.34 -4.28
C GLY A 195 -5.78 -1.14 -4.71
N GLY A 196 -5.62 -1.91 -5.79
CA GLY A 196 -6.75 -2.60 -6.45
C GLY A 196 -7.17 -3.92 -5.80
N VAL A 197 -6.36 -4.47 -4.88
CA VAL A 197 -6.62 -5.78 -4.26
C VAL A 197 -7.60 -5.65 -3.08
N LEU A 198 -7.36 -4.71 -2.17
CA LEU A 198 -8.07 -4.60 -0.90
C LEU A 198 -9.58 -4.27 -1.02
N PRO A 199 -10.04 -3.43 -1.97
CA PRO A 199 -11.47 -3.16 -2.15
C PRO A 199 -12.32 -4.41 -2.44
N ARG A 200 -11.71 -5.51 -2.89
CA ARG A 200 -12.41 -6.78 -3.14
C ARG A 200 -12.53 -7.68 -1.90
N MET A 201 -11.88 -7.31 -0.80
CA MET A 201 -11.80 -8.11 0.42
C MET A 201 -12.00 -7.26 1.69
N VAL A 202 -12.69 -6.13 1.59
CA VAL A 202 -12.87 -5.15 2.69
C VAL A 202 -13.35 -5.82 3.97
N GLU A 203 -14.41 -6.64 3.87
CA GLU A 203 -14.97 -7.35 5.02
C GLU A 203 -13.94 -8.25 5.71
N ARG A 204 -13.04 -8.88 4.95
CA ARG A 204 -11.97 -9.73 5.48
C ARG A 204 -10.82 -8.93 6.07
N VAL A 205 -10.50 -7.76 5.53
CA VAL A 205 -9.52 -6.85 6.16
C VAL A 205 -10.06 -6.34 7.50
N CYS A 206 -11.36 -6.00 7.56
CA CYS A 206 -12.02 -5.54 8.78
C CYS A 206 -12.16 -6.65 9.84
N ALA A 207 -12.63 -7.84 9.43
CA ALA A 207 -12.90 -8.96 10.34
C ALA A 207 -11.64 -9.79 10.65
N GLY A 208 -10.62 -9.71 9.79
CA GLY A 208 -9.40 -10.49 9.91
C GLY A 208 -8.39 -9.88 10.88
N GLY A 209 -7.16 -10.41 10.83
CA GLY A 209 -6.10 -10.05 11.76
C GLY A 209 -5.50 -8.65 11.56
N PHE A 210 -5.88 -7.88 10.53
CA PHE A 210 -5.16 -6.64 10.16
C PHE A 210 -4.96 -5.70 11.34
N ARG A 211 -6.03 -5.30 12.04
CA ARG A 211 -5.92 -4.29 13.12
C ARG A 211 -5.15 -4.82 14.32
N THR A 212 -5.42 -6.07 14.72
CA THR A 212 -4.70 -6.74 15.81
C THR A 212 -3.20 -6.76 15.54
N ARG A 213 -2.83 -7.11 14.31
CA ARG A 213 -1.44 -7.23 13.84
C ARG A 213 -0.77 -5.87 13.65
N PHE A 214 -1.51 -4.86 13.21
CA PHE A 214 -1.06 -3.47 13.15
C PHE A 214 -0.58 -2.94 14.50
N THR A 215 -1.24 -3.33 15.60
CA THR A 215 -0.89 -2.88 16.95
C THR A 215 -0.01 -3.86 17.74
N ALA A 216 0.43 -4.97 17.13
CA ALA A 216 1.04 -6.09 17.85
C ALA A 216 2.50 -5.87 18.28
N ASN A 217 3.10 -4.71 18.02
CA ASN A 217 4.45 -4.41 18.52
C ASN A 217 4.41 -4.23 20.05
N PRO A 218 5.11 -5.06 20.84
CA PRO A 218 4.97 -5.07 22.30
C PRO A 218 5.40 -3.76 22.96
N ASP A 219 6.44 -3.10 22.43
CA ASP A 219 6.98 -1.86 23.00
C ASP A 219 6.21 -0.62 22.53
N MET A 220 5.60 -0.71 21.33
CA MET A 220 4.93 0.43 20.67
C MET A 220 3.41 0.26 20.52
N ALA A 221 2.80 -0.73 21.17
CA ALA A 221 1.37 -1.02 21.07
C ALA A 221 0.50 0.20 21.39
N ASN A 222 0.83 0.96 22.44
CA ASN A 222 0.11 2.18 22.80
C ASN A 222 0.25 3.28 21.75
N TYR A 223 1.45 3.43 21.16
CA TYR A 223 1.68 4.38 20.08
C TYR A 223 0.83 4.05 18.85
N LEU A 224 0.85 2.79 18.42
CA LEU A 224 0.12 2.30 17.25
C LEU A 224 -1.40 2.32 17.48
N SER A 225 -1.85 2.02 18.69
CA SER A 225 -3.27 2.08 19.06
C SER A 225 -3.84 3.49 18.89
N GLY A 226 -3.02 4.53 19.06
CA GLY A 226 -3.37 5.94 18.82
C GLY A 226 -3.39 6.36 17.35
N ILE A 227 -3.15 5.45 16.40
CA ILE A 227 -3.15 5.75 14.96
C ILE A 227 -4.38 5.14 14.30
N GLY A 228 -5.17 5.99 13.63
CA GLY A 228 -6.32 5.58 12.85
C GLY A 228 -5.90 4.88 11.55
N THR A 229 -6.64 3.84 11.17
CA THR A 229 -6.43 3.09 9.92
C THR A 229 -7.69 3.13 9.07
N ALA A 230 -7.56 3.34 7.76
CA ALA A 230 -8.70 3.34 6.83
C ALA A 230 -8.34 2.75 5.47
N LEU A 231 -9.32 2.16 4.79
CA LEU A 231 -9.23 1.75 3.40
C LEU A 231 -9.83 2.86 2.51
N ILE A 232 -9.11 3.22 1.46
CA ILE A 232 -9.55 4.15 0.43
C ILE A 232 -10.46 3.39 -0.54
N VAL A 233 -11.71 3.84 -0.66
CA VAL A 233 -12.71 3.32 -1.61
C VAL A 233 -13.16 4.38 -2.63
N ALA A 234 -12.61 5.59 -2.55
CA ALA A 234 -12.78 6.63 -3.55
C ALA A 234 -12.43 6.12 -4.96
N PRO A 235 -13.16 6.53 -6.02
CA PRO A 235 -12.99 5.98 -7.36
C PRO A 235 -11.68 6.40 -8.05
N GLN A 236 -11.20 7.63 -7.82
CA GLN A 236 -10.03 8.19 -8.51
C GLN A 236 -9.14 9.05 -7.60
N PRO A 237 -8.70 8.54 -6.43
CA PRO A 237 -8.01 9.34 -5.42
C PRO A 237 -6.70 9.94 -5.95
N ALA A 238 -5.95 9.21 -6.77
CA ALA A 238 -4.70 9.71 -7.36
C ALA A 238 -4.92 10.92 -8.29
N LEU A 239 -6.08 11.04 -8.96
CA LEU A 239 -6.39 12.23 -9.76
C LEU A 239 -6.70 13.43 -8.87
N THR A 240 -7.44 13.23 -7.78
CA THR A 240 -7.67 14.25 -6.74
C THR A 240 -6.34 14.77 -6.19
N GLY A 241 -5.43 13.87 -5.84
CA GLY A 241 -4.11 14.24 -5.33
C GLY A 241 -3.23 14.93 -6.38
N ALA A 242 -3.25 14.49 -7.64
CA ALA A 242 -2.53 15.17 -8.72
C ALA A 242 -3.02 16.61 -8.95
N ALA A 243 -4.34 16.83 -8.87
CA ALA A 243 -4.94 18.17 -8.98
C ALA A 243 -4.60 19.06 -7.77
N ALA A 244 -4.64 18.49 -6.56
CA ALA A 244 -4.27 19.18 -5.33
C ALA A 244 -2.78 19.58 -5.34
N TRP A 245 -1.90 18.68 -5.78
CA TRP A 245 -0.47 18.94 -5.92
C TRP A 245 -0.20 20.07 -6.91
N LEU A 246 -0.80 20.01 -8.11
CA LEU A 246 -0.62 21.05 -9.12
C LEU A 246 -1.06 22.42 -8.58
N SER A 247 -2.21 22.47 -7.91
CA SER A 247 -2.74 23.68 -7.28
C SER A 247 -1.81 24.22 -6.19
N GLN A 248 -1.19 23.34 -5.40
CA GLN A 248 -0.22 23.74 -4.38
C GLN A 248 1.07 24.28 -4.99
N CYS A 249 1.63 23.61 -6.00
CA CYS A 249 2.83 24.08 -6.70
C CYS A 249 2.61 25.44 -7.36
N ALA A 250 1.44 25.66 -7.98
CA ALA A 250 1.11 26.93 -8.61
C ALA A 250 1.07 28.11 -7.61
N ARG A 251 0.73 27.86 -6.33
CA ARG A 251 0.78 28.88 -5.27
C ARG A 251 2.20 29.22 -4.81
N ARG A 252 3.17 28.35 -5.04
CA ARG A 252 4.58 28.51 -4.61
C ARG A 252 5.45 29.20 -5.67
N GLU A 253 5.03 29.20 -6.94
CA GLU A 253 5.71 29.98 -7.97
C GLU A 253 5.40 31.47 -7.77
N PRO A 254 6.42 32.35 -7.59
CA PRO A 254 6.15 33.78 -7.58
C PRO A 254 5.48 34.17 -8.90
N ALA A 255 4.45 35.00 -8.83
CA ALA A 255 3.85 35.60 -10.01
C ALA A 255 4.96 36.35 -10.77
N GLY A 256 5.45 35.74 -11.84
CA GLY A 256 6.42 36.33 -12.75
C GLY A 256 5.80 37.42 -13.61
#